data_AF-A0A515D4K1-F1
#
_entry.id   AF-A0A515D4K1-F1
#
_cell.length_a   1.000
_cell.length_b   1.000
_cell.length_c   1.000
_cell.angle_alpha   90.00
_cell.angle_beta   90.00
_cell.angle_gamma   90.00
#
_symmetry.space_group_name_H-M   'P 1'
#
loop_
_entity.id
_entity.type
_entity.pdbx_description
1 polymer ?
#
loop_
_entity_poly.entity_id
_entity_poly.type
_entity_poly.pdbx_seq_one_letter_code
_entity_poly.pdbx_strand_id
1 'polypeptide(L)'
;MALDHGILNLPLNKRGGKDIHAEIAEYNAQQRAEKLEAQWVAKDSYDTNKAAALEAINNVDRGLLKAQADKRGMKPRELLKLLKDMCNDKPKSALKVINELFLARHQ
;
A
#
# COMPACT_ATOMS: atom_id res chain seq x y z
N MET A 1 58.02 -9.88 -25.30
CA MET A 1 56.86 -10.33 -24.51
C MET A 1 55.63 -10.15 -25.39
N ALA A 2 55.04 -11.24 -25.86
CA ALA A 2 53.84 -11.17 -26.70
C ALA A 2 52.64 -10.89 -25.79
N LEU A 3 52.03 -9.70 -25.93
CA LEU A 3 50.74 -9.44 -25.34
C LEU A 3 49.74 -10.31 -26.11
N ASP A 4 49.27 -11.38 -25.46
CA ASP A 4 48.27 -12.29 -26.02
C ASP A 4 46.95 -11.52 -26.19
N HIS A 5 46.78 -10.91 -27.35
CA HIS A 5 45.58 -10.18 -27.74
C HIS A 5 44.41 -11.12 -28.11
N GLY A 6 44.57 -12.46 -27.99
CA GLY A 6 43.60 -13.45 -28.42
C GLY A 6 42.28 -13.43 -27.63
N ILE A 7 42.31 -13.06 -26.34
CA ILE A 7 41.12 -13.03 -25.48
C ILE A 7 40.24 -11.79 -25.76
N LEU A 8 40.81 -10.71 -26.29
CA LEU A 8 40.11 -9.44 -26.52
C LEU A 8 39.28 -9.38 -27.82
N ASN A 9 39.41 -10.37 -28.71
CA ASN A 9 38.67 -10.44 -29.99
C ASN A 9 37.58 -11.51 -30.04
N LEU A 10 37.35 -12.27 -28.95
CA LEU A 10 36.23 -13.20 -28.87
C LEU A 10 34.94 -12.43 -28.55
N PRO A 11 33.79 -12.75 -29.17
CA PRO A 11 32.50 -12.23 -28.69
C PRO A 11 32.36 -12.60 -27.21
N LEU A 12 31.78 -11.70 -26.40
CA LEU A 12 31.68 -11.83 -24.93
C LEU A 12 31.22 -13.23 -24.49
N ASN A 13 30.27 -13.82 -25.24
CA ASN A 13 29.73 -15.17 -25.01
C ASN A 13 30.76 -16.32 -25.12
N LYS A 14 31.94 -16.11 -25.73
CA LYS A 14 33.00 -17.12 -25.87
C LYS A 14 34.20 -16.90 -24.95
N ARG A 15 34.18 -15.85 -24.10
CA ARG A 15 35.30 -15.52 -23.18
C ARG A 15 35.27 -16.27 -21.85
N GLY A 16 34.45 -17.31 -21.71
CA GLY A 16 34.36 -18.10 -20.46
C GLY A 16 33.78 -17.34 -19.26
N GLY A 17 33.34 -16.10 -19.46
CA GLY A 17 32.52 -15.40 -18.48
C GLY A 17 31.11 -15.99 -18.56
N LYS A 18 30.64 -16.52 -17.43
CA LYS A 18 29.25 -16.96 -17.21
C LYS A 18 28.26 -16.04 -17.90
N ASP A 19 27.16 -16.59 -18.40
CA ASP A 19 26.09 -15.86 -19.08
C ASP A 19 25.47 -14.80 -18.17
N ILE A 20 26.12 -13.63 -18.06
CA ILE A 20 25.68 -12.48 -17.25
C ILE A 20 24.26 -12.07 -17.63
N HIS A 21 23.88 -12.28 -18.89
CA HIS A 21 22.50 -12.08 -19.36
C HIS A 21 21.48 -13.00 -18.67
N ALA A 22 21.84 -14.25 -18.39
CA ALA A 22 20.98 -15.19 -17.67
C ALA A 22 20.86 -14.79 -16.19
N GLU A 23 21.97 -14.44 -15.54
CA GLU A 23 21.97 -13.98 -14.14
C GLU A 23 21.15 -12.68 -13.96
N ILE A 24 21.25 -11.74 -14.91
CA ILE A 24 20.44 -10.50 -14.92
C ILE A 24 18.95 -10.83 -15.13
N ALA A 25 18.62 -11.78 -16.00
CA ALA A 25 17.24 -12.19 -16.24
C ALA A 25 16.62 -12.84 -15.00
N GLU A 26 17.36 -13.72 -14.33
CA GLU A 26 16.95 -14.37 -13.08
C GLU A 26 16.73 -13.35 -11.95
N TYR A 27 17.66 -12.42 -11.77
CA TYR A 27 17.52 -11.36 -10.77
C TYR A 27 16.30 -10.46 -11.03
N ASN A 28 16.07 -10.07 -12.28
CA ASN A 28 14.90 -9.28 -12.65
C ASN A 28 13.58 -10.05 -12.45
N ALA A 29 13.58 -11.37 -12.68
CA ALA A 29 12.42 -12.21 -12.43
C ALA A 29 12.11 -12.30 -10.92
N GLN A 30 13.14 -12.51 -10.08
CA GLN A 30 13.00 -12.52 -8.62
C GLN A 30 12.48 -11.17 -8.10
N GLN A 31 13.06 -10.06 -8.53
CA GLN A 31 12.61 -8.72 -8.14
C GLN A 31 11.17 -8.41 -8.56
N ARG A 32 10.72 -8.92 -9.70
CA ARG A 32 9.32 -8.81 -10.12
C ARG A 32 8.39 -9.64 -9.25
N ALA A 33 8.80 -10.86 -8.91
CA ALA A 33 8.03 -11.72 -8.00
C ALA A 33 7.88 -11.10 -6.61
N GLU A 34 8.98 -10.61 -6.02
CA GLU A 34 8.97 -9.91 -4.72
C GLU A 34 8.06 -8.67 -4.73
N LYS A 35 8.13 -7.87 -5.80
CA LYS A 35 7.27 -6.69 -5.96
C LYS A 35 5.80 -7.06 -6.12
N LEU A 36 5.50 -8.14 -6.83
CA LEU A 36 4.14 -8.66 -6.94
C LEU A 36 3.64 -9.12 -5.58
N GLU A 37 4.39 -9.95 -4.85
CA GLU A 37 3.99 -10.38 -3.50
C GLU A 37 3.74 -9.19 -2.57
N ALA A 38 4.63 -8.20 -2.56
CA ALA A 38 4.45 -6.98 -1.78
C ALA A 38 3.19 -6.20 -2.16
N GLN A 39 2.85 -6.12 -3.46
CA GLN A 39 1.62 -5.48 -3.92
C GLN A 39 0.37 -6.26 -3.49
N TRP A 40 0.42 -7.58 -3.53
CA TRP A 40 -0.70 -8.43 -3.11
C TRP A 40 -0.95 -8.30 -1.61
N VAL A 41 0.10 -8.36 -0.79
CA VAL A 41 0.00 -8.12 0.66
C VAL A 41 -0.52 -6.71 0.96
N ALA A 42 -0.03 -5.70 0.24
CA ALA A 42 -0.53 -4.33 0.40
C ALA A 42 -2.02 -4.21 0.05
N LYS A 43 -2.47 -4.85 -1.03
CA LYS A 43 -3.88 -4.87 -1.45
C LYS A 43 -4.77 -5.60 -0.45
N ASP A 44 -4.36 -6.77 0.02
CA ASP A 44 -5.11 -7.52 1.03
C ASP A 44 -5.23 -6.74 2.35
N SER A 45 -4.14 -6.10 2.77
CA SER A 45 -4.16 -5.20 3.91
C SER A 45 -5.07 -3.98 3.68
N TYR A 46 -5.19 -3.51 2.44
CA TYR A 46 -6.06 -2.38 2.11
C TYR A 46 -7.54 -2.78 2.21
N ASP A 47 -7.90 -3.92 1.65
CA ASP A 47 -9.28 -4.42 1.61
C ASP A 47 -9.77 -4.78 3.02
N THR A 48 -8.93 -5.42 3.84
CA THR A 48 -9.24 -5.69 5.27
C THR A 48 -9.44 -4.41 6.07
N ASN A 49 -8.55 -3.41 5.92
CA ASN A 49 -8.69 -2.12 6.58
C ASN A 49 -9.94 -1.37 6.11
N LYS A 50 -10.29 -1.46 4.82
CA LYS A 50 -11.50 -0.84 4.27
C LYS A 50 -12.76 -1.46 4.85
N ALA A 51 -12.82 -2.79 4.94
CA ALA A 51 -13.94 -3.50 5.56
C ALA A 51 -14.11 -3.08 7.02
N ALA A 52 -13.03 -3.09 7.80
CA ALA A 52 -13.04 -2.64 9.20
C ALA A 52 -13.49 -1.17 9.34
N ALA A 53 -13.05 -0.29 8.43
CA ALA A 53 -13.43 1.12 8.47
C ALA A 53 -14.93 1.33 8.18
N LEU A 54 -15.48 0.58 7.22
CA LEU A 54 -16.90 0.62 6.88
C LEU A 54 -17.77 0.08 8.01
N GLU A 55 -17.36 -1.03 8.64
CA GLU A 55 -18.02 -1.56 9.83
C GLU A 55 -18.00 -0.56 10.98
N ALA A 56 -16.85 0.07 11.24
CA ALA A 56 -16.72 1.09 12.25
C ALA A 56 -17.67 2.27 12.00
N ILE A 57 -17.77 2.77 10.75
CA ILE A 57 -18.75 3.82 10.39
C ILE A 57 -20.19 3.38 10.64
N ASN A 58 -20.55 2.15 10.29
CA ASN A 58 -21.91 1.65 10.47
C ASN A 58 -22.29 1.52 11.95
N ASN A 59 -21.30 1.28 12.82
CA ASN A 59 -21.46 1.18 14.27
C ASN A 59 -21.36 2.52 15.01
N VAL A 60 -21.03 3.63 14.32
CA VAL A 60 -20.99 4.96 14.95
C VAL A 60 -22.39 5.37 15.41
N ASP A 61 -22.50 5.78 16.68
CA ASP A 61 -23.74 6.34 17.21
C ASP A 61 -24.13 7.66 16.50
N ARG A 62 -25.42 7.75 16.14
CA ARG A 62 -25.98 8.92 15.47
C ARG A 62 -25.92 10.18 16.33
N GLY A 63 -25.98 10.03 17.66
CA GLY A 63 -25.83 11.12 18.62
C GLY A 63 -24.43 11.74 18.57
N LEU A 64 -23.39 10.91 18.63
CA LEU A 64 -21.99 11.34 18.50
C LEU A 64 -21.69 11.97 17.14
N LEU A 65 -22.24 11.39 16.06
CA LEU A 65 -22.07 11.92 14.71
C LEU A 65 -22.68 13.33 14.58
N LYS A 66 -23.86 13.55 15.19
CA LYS A 66 -24.48 14.88 15.23
C LYS A 66 -23.65 15.87 16.06
N ALA A 67 -23.19 15.48 17.25
CA ALA A 67 -22.36 16.33 18.08
C ALA A 67 -21.04 16.74 17.41
N GLN A 68 -20.41 15.83 16.64
CA GLN A 68 -19.21 16.13 15.87
C GLN A 68 -19.50 17.00 14.64
N ALA A 69 -20.65 16.81 13.98
CA ALA A 69 -21.09 17.64 12.88
C ALA A 69 -21.36 19.08 13.33
N ASP A 70 -22.06 19.25 14.46
CA ASP A 70 -22.37 20.54 15.06
C ASP A 70 -21.09 21.29 15.50
N LYS A 71 -20.11 20.58 16.11
CA LYS A 71 -18.79 21.15 16.46
C LYS A 71 -18.02 21.70 15.26
N ARG A 72 -18.23 21.12 14.08
CA ARG A 72 -17.56 21.49 12.83
C ARG A 72 -18.40 22.43 11.97
N GLY A 73 -19.64 22.76 12.39
CA GLY A 73 -20.56 23.58 11.62
C GLY A 73 -21.04 22.94 10.32
N MET A 74 -21.07 21.61 10.23
CA MET A 74 -21.42 20.86 9.01
C MET A 74 -22.70 20.07 9.22
N LYS A 75 -23.36 19.67 8.13
CA LYS A 75 -24.52 18.76 8.25
C LYS A 75 -24.05 17.35 8.62
N PRO A 76 -24.79 16.61 9.49
CA PRO A 76 -24.46 15.23 9.82
C PRO A 76 -24.30 14.31 8.60
N ARG A 77 -25.11 14.55 7.56
CA ARG A 77 -25.01 13.81 6.28
C ARG A 77 -23.71 14.08 5.53
N GLU A 78 -23.21 15.31 5.57
CA GLU A 78 -21.95 15.70 4.92
C GLU A 78 -20.75 15.10 5.65
N LEU A 79 -20.77 15.12 6.99
CA LEU A 79 -19.75 14.45 7.80
C LEU A 79 -19.69 12.95 7.51
N LEU A 80 -20.86 12.30 7.43
CA LEU A 80 -20.94 10.87 7.13
C LEU A 80 -20.44 10.55 5.72
N LYS A 81 -20.75 11.39 4.73
CA LYS A 81 -20.22 11.26 3.38
C LYS A 81 -18.70 11.39 3.37
N LEU A 82 -18.16 12.41 4.04
CA LEU A 82 -16.71 12.63 4.13
C LEU A 82 -16.00 11.45 4.81
N LEU A 83 -16.56 10.89 5.88
CA LEU A 83 -16.02 9.69 6.51
C LEU A 83 -16.02 8.48 5.55
N LYS A 84 -17.10 8.27 4.79
CA LYS A 84 -17.17 7.20 3.78
C LYS A 84 -16.18 7.38 2.64
N ASP A 85 -16.02 8.61 2.16
CA ASP A 85 -15.05 8.95 1.12
C ASP A 85 -13.61 8.69 1.63
N MET A 86 -13.32 9.08 2.87
CA MET A 86 -12.03 8.76 3.50
C MET A 86 -11.77 7.26 3.66
N CYS A 87 -12.80 6.46 3.96
CA CYS A 87 -12.67 4.99 3.98
C CYS A 87 -12.32 4.41 2.60
N ASN A 88 -12.78 5.05 1.53
CA ASN A 88 -12.50 4.63 0.15
C ASN A 88 -11.14 5.10 -0.37
N ASP A 89 -10.61 6.22 0.11
CA ASP A 89 -9.31 6.76 -0.34
C ASP A 89 -8.15 6.29 0.55
N LYS A 90 -8.32 6.31 1.87
CA LYS A 90 -7.27 6.05 2.87
C LYS A 90 -7.84 5.29 4.08
N PRO A 91 -8.10 3.98 3.96
CA PRO A 91 -8.79 3.21 4.99
C PRO A 91 -8.06 3.18 6.34
N LYS A 92 -6.71 3.13 6.35
CA LYS A 92 -5.92 3.21 7.59
C LYS A 92 -6.10 4.53 8.33
N SER A 93 -6.08 5.64 7.61
CA SER A 93 -6.29 6.97 8.20
C SER A 93 -7.73 7.15 8.66
N ALA A 94 -8.70 6.64 7.89
CA ALA A 94 -10.10 6.67 8.25
C ALA A 94 -10.37 5.90 9.55
N LEU A 95 -9.83 4.68 9.69
CA LEU A 95 -9.90 3.90 10.94
C LEU A 95 -9.37 4.68 12.14
N LYS A 96 -8.21 5.32 12.00
CA LYS A 96 -7.61 6.12 13.07
C LYS A 96 -8.53 7.28 13.46
N VAL A 97 -9.04 8.04 12.48
CA VAL A 97 -9.94 9.18 12.73
C VAL A 97 -11.25 8.73 13.36
N ILE A 98 -11.83 7.60 12.93
CA ILE A 98 -13.05 7.05 13.51
C ILE A 98 -12.80 6.65 14.97
N ASN A 99 -11.69 5.97 15.26
CA ASN A 99 -11.31 5.60 16.63
C ASN A 99 -11.08 6.84 17.51
N GLU A 100 -10.38 7.86 17.02
CA GLU A 100 -10.12 9.10 17.76
C GLU A 100 -11.40 9.92 18.02
N LEU A 101 -12.32 9.96 17.07
CA LEU A 101 -13.54 10.77 17.20
C LEU A 101 -14.65 10.08 18.01
N PHE A 102 -14.69 8.74 17.98
CA PHE A 102 -15.83 7.98 18.51
C PHE A 102 -15.48 7.00 19.64
N LEU A 103 -14.22 6.54 19.78
CA LEU A 103 -13.80 5.64 20.85
C LEU A 103 -12.93 6.33 21.92
N ALA A 104 -12.13 7.35 21.57
CA ALA A 104 -11.18 7.99 22.48
C ALA A 104 -11.77 9.00 23.49
N ARG A 105 -13.10 9.08 23.65
CA ARG A 105 -13.76 10.01 24.60
C ARG A 105 -14.24 9.39 25.91
N HIS A 106 -13.77 8.18 26.23
CA HIS A 106 -13.98 7.52 27.53
C HIS A 106 -12.74 7.55 28.44
N GLN A 107 -12.00 8.66 28.44
CA GLN A 107 -11.02 8.97 29.50
C GLN A 107 -11.24 10.40 30.01
#